data_AF-A0A951G322-F1
#
_entry.id   AF-A0A951G322-F1
#
_cell.length_a   1.000
_cell.length_b   1.000
_cell.length_c   1.000
_cell.angle_alpha   90.00
_cell.angle_beta   90.00
_cell.angle_gamma   90.00
#
_symmetry.space_group_name_H-M   'P 1'
#
loop_
_entity.id
_entity.type
_entity.pdbx_description
1 polymer ?
#
loop_
_entity_poly.entity_id
_entity_poly.type
_entity_poly.pdbx_seq_one_letter_code
_entity_poly.pdbx_strand_id
1 'polypeptide(L)' 'NAEIGRRIFVSESTAKFHVRNVMRKLGVHSRAEVAYAAGKRGLLDRVASR' A
#
# COMPACT_ATOMS: atom_id res chain seq x y z
N ASN A 1 -5.65 4.17 -7.21
CA ASN A 1 -4.32 4.82 -7.19
C ASN A 1 -4.37 6.32 -7.39
N ALA A 2 -5.30 6.87 -8.18
CA ALA A 2 -5.49 8.32 -8.28
C ALA A 2 -5.70 8.99 -6.91
N GLU A 3 -6.56 8.41 -6.05
CA GLU A 3 -6.76 8.91 -4.68
C GLU A 3 -5.49 8.88 -3.82
N ILE A 4 -4.74 7.76 -3.84
CA ILE A 4 -3.46 7.63 -3.15
C ILE A 4 -2.48 8.70 -3.64
N GLY A 5 -2.38 8.88 -4.95
CA GLY A 5 -1.55 9.91 -5.58
C GLY A 5 -1.90 11.32 -5.10
N ARG A 6 -3.21 11.66 -5.08
CA ARG A 6 -3.68 12.95 -4.54
C ARG A 6 -3.31 13.14 -3.07
N ARG A 7 -3.47 12.12 -2.22
CA ARG A 7 -3.16 12.21 -0.78
C ARG A 7 -1.68 12.41 -0.48
N ILE A 8 -0.79 11.88 -1.31
CA ILE A 8 0.67 11.95 -1.11
C ILE A 8 1.38 12.85 -2.14
N PHE A 9 0.62 13.67 -2.87
CA PHE A 9 1.12 14.65 -3.85
C PHE A 9 1.99 14.06 -4.98
N VAL A 10 1.58 12.92 -5.54
CA VAL A 10 2.24 12.30 -6.70
C VAL A 10 1.23 11.90 -7.79
N SER A 11 1.73 11.70 -9.01
CA SER A 11 0.90 11.21 -10.12
C SER A 11 0.35 9.80 -9.84
N GLU A 12 -0.75 9.42 -10.52
CA GLU A 12 -1.29 8.07 -10.41
C GLU A 12 -0.27 6.99 -10.81
N SER A 13 0.55 7.24 -11.83
CA SER A 13 1.58 6.31 -12.29
C SER A 13 2.69 6.14 -11.25
N THR A 14 3.10 7.23 -10.59
CA THR A 14 4.04 7.17 -9.45
C THR A 14 3.45 6.37 -8.28
N ALA A 15 2.17 6.58 -7.94
CA ALA A 15 1.49 5.76 -6.94
C ALA A 15 1.43 4.26 -7.33
N LYS A 16 1.18 3.94 -8.60
CA LYS A 16 1.26 2.56 -9.12
C LYS A 16 2.67 1.96 -8.94
N PHE A 17 3.70 2.73 -9.23
CA PHE A 17 5.09 2.31 -9.04
C PHE A 17 5.40 2.01 -7.57
N HIS A 18 4.95 2.84 -6.63
CA HIS A 18 5.11 2.56 -5.20
C HIS A 18 4.39 1.27 -4.77
N VAL A 19 3.14 1.06 -5.21
CA VAL A 19 2.39 -0.18 -4.90
C VAL A 19 3.14 -1.43 -5.42
N ARG A 20 3.68 -1.39 -6.64
CA ARG A 20 4.50 -2.51 -7.16
C ARG A 20 5.75 -2.76 -6.31
N ASN A 21 6.42 -1.70 -5.86
CA ASN A 21 7.57 -1.84 -4.97
C ASN A 21 7.20 -2.43 -3.61
N VAL A 22 6.06 -2.04 -3.04
CA VAL A 22 5.54 -2.64 -1.80
C VAL A 22 5.28 -4.13 -2.01
N MET A 23 4.59 -4.51 -3.10
CA MET A 23 4.35 -5.91 -3.44
C MET A 23 5.65 -6.71 -3.55
N ARG A 24 6.65 -6.17 -4.26
CA ARG A 24 7.99 -6.78 -4.38
C ARG A 24 8.68 -6.94 -3.03
N LYS A 25 8.65 -5.92 -2.16
CA LYS A 25 9.26 -5.95 -0.83
C LYS A 25 8.56 -6.92 0.12
N LEU A 26 7.26 -7.13 -0.05
CA LEU A 26 6.48 -8.07 0.74
C LEU A 26 6.53 -9.51 0.19
N GLY A 27 6.95 -9.69 -1.07
CA GLY A 27 7.00 -10.97 -1.75
C GLY A 27 5.61 -11.47 -2.19
N VAL A 28 4.73 -10.56 -2.61
CA VAL A 28 3.33 -10.87 -2.97
C VAL A 28 2.99 -10.41 -4.39
N HIS A 29 1.92 -10.99 -4.95
CA HIS A 29 1.53 -10.85 -6.36
C HIS A 29 0.19 -10.15 -6.55
N SER A 30 -0.59 -9.91 -5.49
CA SER A 30 -1.81 -9.11 -5.54
C SER A 30 -1.89 -8.02 -4.47
N ARG A 31 -2.77 -7.03 -4.67
CA ARG A 31 -3.05 -5.99 -3.67
C ARG A 31 -3.76 -6.55 -2.44
N ALA A 32 -4.59 -7.57 -2.60
CA ALA A 32 -5.26 -8.23 -1.49
C ALA A 32 -4.22 -8.90 -0.57
N GLU A 33 -3.22 -9.56 -1.17
CA GLU A 33 -2.09 -10.14 -0.43
C GLU A 33 -1.24 -9.09 0.27
N VAL A 34 -1.08 -7.88 -0.31
CA VAL A 34 -0.42 -6.77 0.40
C VAL A 34 -1.14 -6.44 1.70
N ALA A 35 -2.47 -6.28 1.66
CA ALA A 35 -3.26 -5.97 2.85
C ALA A 35 -3.16 -7.10 3.90
N TYR A 36 -3.28 -8.36 3.47
CA TYR A 36 -3.13 -9.52 4.34
C TYR A 36 -1.74 -9.63 4.97
N ALA A 37 -0.68 -9.53 4.15
CA ALA A 37 0.71 -9.61 4.62
C ALA A 37 1.08 -8.44 5.54
N ALA A 38 0.63 -7.22 5.23
CA ALA A 38 0.82 -6.05 6.08
C ALA A 38 0.12 -6.22 7.44
N GLY A 39 -1.11 -6.75 7.45
CA GLY A 39 -1.84 -7.07 8.68
C GLY A 39 -1.13 -8.12 9.54
N LYS A 40 -0.67 -9.22 8.92
CA LYS A 40 0.05 -10.30 9.64
C LYS A 40 1.39 -9.82 10.23
N ARG A 41 2.01 -8.79 9.64
CA ARG A 41 3.29 -8.20 10.09
C ARG A 41 3.12 -6.99 11.01
N GLY A 42 1.90 -6.60 11.35
CA GLY A 42 1.65 -5.42 12.19
C GLY A 42 2.03 -4.08 11.55
N LEU A 43 2.06 -4.02 10.20
CA LEU A 43 2.44 -2.83 9.43
C LEU A 43 1.26 -1.90 9.13
N LEU A 44 0.04 -2.36 9.42
CA LEU A 44 -1.14 -1.51 9.35
C LEU A 44 -1.21 -0.73 10.66
N ASP A 45 -1.09 0.59 10.59
CA ASP A 45 -1.41 1.43 11.73
C ASP A 45 -2.84 1.11 12.17
N ARG A 46 -3.04 0.94 13.48
CA ARG A 46 -4.37 1.08 14.06
C ARG A 46 -4.71 2.55 13.90
N VAL A 47 -5.28 2.93 12.75
CA VAL A 47 -5.91 4.24 12.61
C VAL A 47 -6.83 4.37 13.82
N ALA A 48 -6.49 5.37 14.65
CA ALA A 48 -6.91 5.51 16.03
C ALA A 48 -8.39 5.13 16.19
N SER A 49 -8.66 4.28 17.17
CA SER A 49 -10.00 4.16 17.74
C SER A 49 -10.47 5.55 18.18
N ARG A 50 -11.19 6.21 17.28
CA ARG A 50 -12.12 7.31 17.52
C ARG A 50 -13.30 7.08 16.58
#